data_AF-A0A4Q6AID7-F1
#
_entry.id   AF-A0A4Q6AID7-F1
#
_cell.length_a   1.000
_cell.length_b   1.000
_cell.length_c   1.000
_cell.angle_alpha   90.00
_cell.angle_beta   90.00
_cell.angle_gamma   90.00
#
_symmetry.space_group_name_H-M   'P 1'
#
loop_
_entity.id
_entity.type
_entity.pdbx_description
1 polymer ?
#
loop_
_entity_poly.entity_id
_entity_poly.type
_entity_poly.pdbx_seq_one_letter_code
_entity_poly.pdbx_strand_id
1 'polypeptide(L)'
;PGIYQQILEDGHRTGNHTYSHPNGWKTDTPLYLEDIKKARDLIDSSLFRPPYGRITKRQAKGLEAALQKKEVTVVMWDVLSADFDLSFSPEDCAHIVLRAVSPGSIVVFHDSEKAKRNLQIALPHVLETLSRRGYRFKSL
;
A
#
# COMPACT_ATOMS: atom_id res chain seq x y z
N PRO A 1 7.78 10.08 -13.91
CA PRO A 1 6.70 9.61 -14.81
C PRO A 1 6.94 8.21 -15.40
N GLY A 2 8.16 7.88 -15.84
CA GLY A 2 8.46 6.58 -16.49
C GLY A 2 8.11 5.34 -15.65
N ILE A 3 8.54 5.29 -14.39
CA ILE A 3 8.25 4.15 -13.49
C ILE A 3 6.75 3.95 -13.29
N TYR A 4 5.98 5.03 -13.15
CA TYR A 4 4.52 4.94 -13.00
C TYR A 4 3.85 4.30 -14.23
N GLN A 5 4.29 4.69 -15.44
CA GLN A 5 3.78 4.09 -16.66
C GLN A 5 4.18 2.62 -16.80
N GLN A 6 5.43 2.28 -16.47
CA GLN A 6 5.90 0.90 -16.46
C GLN A 6 5.05 0.01 -15.54
N ILE A 7 4.70 0.49 -14.35
CA ILE A 7 3.83 -0.23 -13.40
C ILE A 7 2.47 -0.58 -14.05
N LEU A 8 1.89 0.36 -14.81
CA LEU A 8 0.62 0.14 -15.51
C LEU A 8 0.78 -0.82 -16.70
N GLU A 9 1.84 -0.66 -17.49
CA GLU A 9 2.16 -1.51 -18.65
C GLU A 9 2.44 -2.97 -18.24
N ASP A 10 3.06 -3.18 -17.08
CA ASP A 10 3.30 -4.50 -16.47
C ASP A 10 2.03 -5.12 -15.87
N GLY A 11 0.88 -4.42 -15.95
CA GLY A 11 -0.42 -4.91 -15.50
C GLY A 11 -0.66 -4.78 -14.00
N HIS A 12 0.15 -4.01 -13.27
CA HIS A 12 -0.10 -3.71 -11.88
C HIS A 12 -1.19 -2.63 -11.73
N ARG A 13 -1.81 -2.57 -10.54
CA ARG A 13 -2.75 -1.50 -10.20
C ARG A 13 -2.14 -0.48 -9.25
N THR A 14 -2.48 0.78 -9.48
CA THR A 14 -2.05 1.90 -8.65
C THR A 14 -3.15 2.37 -7.71
N GLY A 15 -2.78 2.99 -6.60
CA GLY A 15 -3.70 3.57 -5.61
C GLY A 15 -3.13 4.86 -5.04
N ASN A 16 -4.01 5.76 -4.59
CA ASN A 16 -3.60 7.00 -3.95
C ASN A 16 -3.17 6.73 -2.50
N HIS A 17 -1.94 7.15 -2.15
CA HIS A 17 -1.40 7.06 -0.79
C HIS A 17 -1.05 8.44 -0.21
N THR A 18 -1.82 9.44 -0.63
CA THR A 18 -1.57 10.88 -0.45
C THR A 18 -0.27 11.35 -1.13
N TYR A 19 0.01 12.66 -1.09
CA TYR A 19 1.15 13.27 -1.78
C TYR A 19 2.40 13.34 -0.88
N SER A 20 2.25 13.77 0.38
CA SER A 20 3.36 13.98 1.31
C SER A 20 3.39 13.00 2.50
N HIS A 21 2.57 11.95 2.44
CA HIS A 21 2.46 10.92 3.49
C HIS A 21 2.11 11.45 4.92
N PRO A 22 1.20 12.44 5.12
CA PRO A 22 0.81 12.91 6.44
C PRO A 22 0.02 11.86 7.22
N ASN A 23 0.16 11.87 8.54
CA ASN A 23 -0.65 11.04 9.43
C ASN A 23 -2.07 11.65 9.57
N GLY A 24 -3.09 10.98 9.03
CA GLY A 24 -4.45 11.51 9.00
C GLY A 24 -5.06 11.81 10.38
N TRP A 25 -4.60 11.19 11.47
CA TRP A 25 -5.06 11.54 12.82
C TRP A 25 -4.42 12.79 13.40
N LYS A 26 -3.28 13.23 12.84
CA LYS A 26 -2.53 14.41 13.28
C LYS A 26 -2.61 15.57 12.29
N THR A 27 -3.43 15.45 11.25
CA THR A 27 -3.55 16.44 10.18
C THR A 27 -5.00 16.85 10.02
N ASP A 28 -5.24 18.16 9.98
CA ASP A 28 -6.57 18.70 9.80
C ASP A 28 -7.22 18.20 8.50
N THR A 29 -8.53 17.97 8.54
CA THR A 29 -9.26 17.38 7.41
C THR A 29 -9.06 18.15 6.09
N PRO A 30 -9.16 19.50 6.04
CA PRO A 30 -8.95 20.23 4.79
C PRO A 30 -7.55 20.01 4.19
N LEU A 31 -6.51 20.07 5.02
CA LEU A 31 -5.12 19.87 4.61
C LEU A 31 -4.88 18.43 4.12
N TYR A 32 -5.42 17.45 4.84
CA TYR A 32 -5.32 16.04 4.43
C TYR A 32 -6.00 15.77 3.09
N LEU A 33 -7.21 16.32 2.88
CA LEU A 33 -7.92 16.18 1.61
C LEU A 33 -7.25 16.94 0.47
N GLU A 34 -6.59 18.07 0.75
CA GLU A 34 -5.77 18.78 -0.23
C GLU A 34 -4.55 17.94 -0.65
N ASP A 35 -3.87 17.29 0.29
CA ASP A 35 -2.75 16.38 0.01
C ASP A 35 -3.18 15.20 -0.88
N ILE A 36 -4.38 14.66 -0.65
CA ILE A 36 -4.98 13.63 -1.51
C ILE A 36 -5.23 14.15 -2.93
N LYS A 37 -5.76 15.38 -3.07
CA LYS A 37 -6.01 16.00 -4.38
C LYS A 37 -4.72 16.18 -5.17
N LYS A 38 -3.65 16.63 -4.51
CA LYS A 38 -2.31 16.74 -5.13
C LYS A 38 -1.82 15.41 -5.70
N ALA A 39 -2.02 14.32 -4.95
CA ALA A 39 -1.67 12.98 -5.43
C ALA A 39 -2.59 12.49 -6.56
N ARG A 40 -3.89 12.80 -6.51
CA ARG A 40 -4.85 12.45 -7.58
C ARG A 40 -4.43 13.02 -8.93
N ASP A 41 -3.90 14.25 -8.96
CA ASP A 41 -3.47 14.88 -10.21
C ASP A 41 -2.30 14.12 -10.88
N LEU A 42 -1.65 13.20 -10.16
CA LEU A 42 -0.56 12.34 -10.63
C LEU A 42 -0.94 10.86 -10.74
N ILE A 43 -2.02 10.43 -10.08
CA ILE A 43 -2.41 9.02 -9.93
C ILE A 43 -3.91 8.90 -10.23
N ASP A 44 -4.24 8.24 -11.34
CA ASP A 44 -5.63 7.94 -11.67
C ASP A 44 -6.07 6.61 -11.02
N SER A 45 -6.74 6.70 -9.86
CA SER A 45 -7.23 5.51 -9.14
C SER A 45 -8.41 5.81 -8.22
N SER A 46 -9.32 4.84 -8.09
CA SER A 46 -10.37 4.80 -7.06
C SER A 46 -9.94 4.08 -5.79
N LEU A 47 -8.73 3.52 -5.74
CA LEU A 47 -8.17 2.89 -4.56
C LEU A 47 -7.45 3.92 -3.70
N PHE A 48 -7.69 3.86 -2.40
CA PHE A 48 -7.03 4.71 -1.43
C PHE A 48 -6.50 3.90 -0.25
N ARG A 49 -5.29 4.18 0.21
CA ARG A 49 -4.78 3.70 1.50
C ARG A 49 -4.30 4.89 2.31
N PRO A 50 -4.71 5.05 3.58
CA PRO A 50 -4.18 6.15 4.40
C PRO A 50 -2.76 5.83 4.89
N PRO A 51 -1.83 6.80 4.88
CA PRO A 51 -0.54 6.70 5.56
C PRO A 51 -0.70 6.20 7.00
N TYR A 52 0.16 5.27 7.40
CA TYR A 52 0.15 4.63 8.72
C TYR A 52 -1.16 3.90 9.08
N GLY A 53 -2.07 3.69 8.11
CA GLY A 53 -3.40 3.16 8.38
C GLY A 53 -4.30 4.13 9.17
N ARG A 54 -4.00 5.44 9.16
CA ARG A 54 -4.67 6.44 10.00
C ARG A 54 -5.53 7.38 9.16
N ILE A 55 -6.84 7.21 9.29
CA ILE A 55 -7.86 8.08 8.71
C ILE A 55 -8.99 8.32 9.70
N THR A 56 -9.58 9.51 9.68
CA THR A 56 -10.79 9.84 10.46
C THR A 56 -12.06 9.62 9.62
N LYS A 57 -13.21 9.44 10.27
CA LYS A 57 -14.51 9.33 9.58
C LYS A 57 -14.80 10.55 8.68
N ARG A 58 -14.39 11.75 9.11
CA ARG A 58 -14.61 12.98 8.35
C ARG A 58 -13.75 13.02 7.07
N GLN A 59 -12.48 12.63 7.15
CA GLN A 59 -11.61 12.49 5.98
C GLN A 59 -12.13 11.41 5.03
N ALA A 60 -12.55 10.25 5.54
CA ALA A 60 -13.08 9.16 4.73
C ALA A 60 -14.31 9.60 3.90
N LYS A 61 -15.23 10.36 4.51
CA LYS A 61 -16.38 10.94 3.79
C LYS A 61 -16.00 11.92 2.67
N GLY A 62 -14.83 12.55 2.76
CA GLY A 62 -14.33 13.49 1.76
C GLY A 62 -13.59 12.85 0.60
N LEU A 63 -13.34 11.53 0.62
CA LEU A 63 -12.47 10.87 -0.35
C LEU A 63 -13.02 10.91 -1.77
N GLU A 64 -14.29 10.61 -2.00
CA GLU A 64 -14.89 10.64 -3.34
C GLU A 64 -14.78 12.04 -3.97
N ALA A 65 -15.06 13.07 -3.18
CA ALA A 65 -14.94 14.46 -3.63
C ALA A 65 -13.47 14.85 -3.88
N ALA A 66 -12.54 14.40 -3.03
CA ALA A 66 -11.12 14.67 -3.21
C ALA A 66 -10.55 13.97 -4.44
N LEU A 67 -10.90 12.69 -4.67
CA LEU A 67 -10.42 11.88 -5.78
C LEU A 67 -11.18 12.11 -7.08
N GLN A 68 -12.35 12.77 -7.05
CA GLN A 68 -13.25 12.89 -8.20
C GLN A 68 -13.63 11.52 -8.82
N LYS A 69 -13.79 10.52 -7.96
CA LYS A 69 -14.17 9.14 -8.32
C LYS A 69 -15.38 8.73 -7.48
N LYS A 70 -16.23 7.89 -8.07
CA LYS A 70 -17.28 7.18 -7.35
C LYS A 70 -16.73 5.86 -6.82
N GLU A 71 -17.34 5.36 -5.75
CA GLU A 71 -17.04 4.04 -5.18
C GLU A 71 -15.56 3.91 -4.76
N VAL A 72 -15.03 4.98 -4.14
CA VAL A 72 -13.66 4.97 -3.63
C VAL A 72 -13.52 3.88 -2.57
N THR A 73 -12.57 2.98 -2.79
CA THR A 73 -12.31 1.85 -1.88
C THR A 73 -11.11 2.16 -1.01
N VAL A 74 -11.34 2.22 0.31
CA VAL A 74 -10.25 2.30 1.29
C VAL A 74 -9.71 0.91 1.55
N VAL A 75 -8.44 0.68 1.18
CA VAL A 75 -7.79 -0.63 1.27
C VAL A 75 -6.79 -0.63 2.41
N MET A 76 -7.06 -1.42 3.45
CA MET A 76 -6.14 -1.66 4.57
C MET A 76 -5.28 -2.90 4.28
N TRP A 77 -4.80 -3.56 5.33
CA TRP A 77 -4.05 -4.81 5.26
C TRP A 77 -4.32 -5.62 6.53
N ASP A 78 -4.12 -6.91 6.45
CA ASP A 78 -4.11 -7.83 7.59
C ASP A 78 -2.70 -8.35 7.89
N VAL A 79 -1.80 -8.38 6.90
CA VAL A 79 -0.40 -8.81 7.09
C VAL A 79 0.57 -7.67 6.77
N LEU A 80 1.41 -7.32 7.74
CA LEU A 80 2.48 -6.34 7.60
C LEU A 80 3.84 -7.05 7.65
N SER A 81 4.65 -6.93 6.61
CA SER A 81 5.94 -7.64 6.52
C SER A 81 7.02 -7.13 7.48
N ALA A 82 6.86 -5.91 8.01
CA ALA A 82 7.87 -5.18 8.78
C ALA A 82 9.18 -4.90 8.02
N ASP A 83 9.16 -4.99 6.68
CA ASP A 83 10.33 -4.76 5.82
C ASP A 83 10.99 -3.39 5.98
N PHE A 84 10.22 -2.37 6.36
CA PHE A 84 10.70 -1.03 6.67
C PHE A 84 11.47 -0.93 7.99
N ASP A 85 11.51 -1.95 8.84
CA ASP A 85 12.21 -1.94 10.12
C ASP A 85 13.56 -2.67 10.00
N LEU A 86 14.65 -1.91 10.20
CA LEU A 86 16.02 -2.41 10.04
C LEU A 86 16.44 -3.37 11.15
N SER A 87 15.69 -3.46 12.24
CA SER A 87 15.90 -4.45 13.29
C SER A 87 15.53 -5.87 12.88
N PHE A 88 14.73 -6.03 11.81
CA PHE A 88 14.37 -7.33 11.25
C PHE A 88 15.28 -7.71 10.09
N SER A 89 15.66 -8.99 10.03
CA SER A 89 16.30 -9.56 8.85
C SER A 89 15.27 -9.77 7.72
N PRO A 90 15.71 -9.89 6.46
CA PRO A 90 14.82 -10.28 5.37
C PRO A 90 14.10 -11.62 5.64
N GLU A 91 14.79 -12.58 6.27
CA GLU A 91 14.25 -13.89 6.64
C GLU A 91 13.14 -13.75 7.68
N ASP A 92 13.32 -12.87 8.69
CA ASP A 92 12.27 -12.58 9.68
C ASP A 92 11.03 -11.97 9.00
N CYS A 93 11.23 -11.02 8.09
CA CYS A 93 10.14 -10.39 7.34
C CYS A 93 9.33 -11.42 6.54
N ALA A 94 10.02 -12.32 5.84
CA ALA A 94 9.36 -13.39 5.10
C ALA A 94 8.65 -14.38 6.04
N HIS A 95 9.27 -14.73 7.18
CA HIS A 95 8.68 -15.61 8.17
C HIS A 95 7.38 -15.05 8.77
N ILE A 96 7.35 -13.74 9.09
CA ILE A 96 6.16 -13.03 9.56
C ILE A 96 5.02 -13.21 8.56
N VAL A 97 5.29 -12.92 7.28
CA VAL A 97 4.28 -13.03 6.22
C VAL A 97 3.80 -14.47 6.07
N LEU A 98 4.72 -15.42 5.91
CA LEU A 98 4.39 -16.83 5.62
C LEU A 98 3.63 -17.53 6.75
N ARG A 99 3.69 -17.01 7.98
CA ARG A 99 2.92 -17.50 9.12
C ARG A 99 1.55 -16.85 9.29
N ALA A 100 1.40 -15.60 8.85
CA ALA A 100 0.18 -14.82 9.07
C ALA A 100 -0.80 -14.91 7.88
N VAL A 101 -0.31 -15.18 6.68
CA VAL A 101 -1.14 -15.23 5.46
C VAL A 101 -2.20 -16.33 5.50
N SER A 102 -3.38 -15.99 5.00
CA SER A 102 -4.50 -16.89 4.75
C SER A 102 -5.19 -16.54 3.42
N PRO A 103 -6.08 -17.39 2.88
CA PRO A 103 -6.82 -17.06 1.67
C PRO A 103 -7.60 -15.74 1.83
N GLY A 104 -7.30 -14.76 0.97
CA GLY A 104 -7.90 -13.42 1.02
C GLY A 104 -7.05 -12.34 1.70
N SER A 105 -5.90 -12.70 2.28
CA SER A 105 -4.98 -11.73 2.89
C SER A 105 -4.48 -10.67 1.90
N ILE A 106 -4.40 -9.42 2.37
CA ILE A 106 -3.72 -8.29 1.76
C ILE A 106 -2.42 -8.06 2.54
N VAL A 107 -1.30 -8.32 1.87
CA VAL A 107 0.05 -8.21 2.44
C VAL A 107 0.66 -6.86 2.06
N VAL A 108 1.29 -6.19 3.02
CA VAL A 108 2.02 -4.93 2.79
C VAL A 108 3.53 -5.16 2.77
N PHE A 109 4.13 -4.65 1.71
CA PHE A 109 5.56 -4.38 1.53
C PHE A 109 5.73 -2.92 1.08
N HIS A 110 6.92 -2.37 1.26
CA HIS A 110 7.25 -0.98 0.98
C HIS A 110 8.38 -0.88 -0.04
N ASP A 111 8.13 -0.19 -1.16
CA ASP A 111 9.18 0.22 -2.09
C ASP A 111 9.79 1.55 -1.64
N SER A 112 10.74 1.47 -0.71
CA SER A 112 11.46 2.62 -0.16
C SER A 112 12.91 2.28 0.15
N GLU A 113 13.79 3.28 0.18
CA GLU A 113 15.22 3.07 0.52
C GLU A 113 15.40 2.35 1.86
N LYS A 114 14.54 2.65 2.84
CA LYS A 114 14.59 2.01 4.16
C LYS A 114 14.24 0.52 4.11
N ALA A 115 13.28 0.16 3.28
CA ALA A 115 12.79 -1.22 3.16
C ALA A 115 13.60 -2.07 2.17
N LYS A 116 14.32 -1.44 1.22
CA LYS A 116 15.02 -2.08 0.11
C LYS A 116 15.86 -3.30 0.51
N ARG A 117 16.66 -3.18 1.58
CA ARG A 117 17.50 -4.29 2.11
C ARG A 117 16.68 -5.55 2.35
N ASN A 118 15.52 -5.40 2.99
CA ASN A 118 14.66 -6.51 3.38
C ASN A 118 13.75 -6.93 2.22
N LEU A 119 13.14 -5.97 1.52
CA LEU A 119 12.22 -6.20 0.40
C LEU A 119 12.81 -7.09 -0.69
N GLN A 120 14.05 -6.79 -1.12
CA GLN A 120 14.68 -7.47 -2.25
C GLN A 120 14.91 -8.98 -2.03
N ILE A 121 14.91 -9.43 -0.78
CA ILE A 121 15.11 -10.84 -0.42
C ILE A 121 13.79 -11.46 0.07
N ALA A 122 13.06 -10.75 0.94
CA ALA A 122 11.83 -11.26 1.54
C ALA A 122 10.71 -11.48 0.52
N LEU A 123 10.48 -10.51 -0.38
CA LEU A 123 9.37 -10.58 -1.33
C LEU A 123 9.50 -11.76 -2.31
N PRO A 124 10.65 -12.00 -2.98
CA PRO A 124 10.83 -13.17 -3.84
C PRO A 124 10.59 -14.50 -3.09
N HIS A 125 11.12 -14.62 -1.88
CA HIS A 125 10.96 -15.84 -1.07
C HIS A 125 9.49 -16.09 -0.69
N VAL A 126 8.76 -15.04 -0.32
CA VAL A 126 7.32 -15.12 -0.02
C VAL A 126 6.54 -15.53 -1.27
N LEU A 127 6.78 -14.89 -2.41
CA LEU A 127 6.07 -15.17 -3.66
C LEU A 127 6.29 -16.62 -4.12
N GLU A 128 7.53 -17.09 -4.08
CA GLU A 128 7.89 -18.46 -4.43
C GLU A 128 7.20 -19.47 -3.50
N THR A 129 7.34 -19.26 -2.18
CA THR A 129 6.80 -20.18 -1.18
C THR A 129 5.27 -20.28 -1.26
N LEU A 130 4.58 -19.15 -1.38
CA LEU A 130 3.12 -19.13 -1.49
C LEU A 130 2.62 -19.70 -2.82
N SER A 131 3.36 -19.48 -3.92
CA SER A 131 3.05 -20.14 -5.21
C SER A 131 3.10 -21.66 -5.09
N ARG A 132 4.13 -22.20 -4.43
CA ARG A 132 4.25 -23.65 -4.16
C ARG A 132 3.13 -24.18 -3.26
N ARG A 133 2.61 -23.34 -2.35
CA ARG A 133 1.42 -23.64 -1.53
C ARG A 133 0.09 -23.49 -2.27
N GLY A 134 0.11 -23.15 -3.57
CA GLY A 134 -1.08 -23.04 -4.40
C GLY A 134 -1.78 -21.68 -4.36
N TYR A 135 -1.20 -20.68 -3.70
CA TYR A 135 -1.76 -19.33 -3.73
C TYR A 135 -1.69 -18.72 -5.14
N ARG A 136 -2.53 -17.69 -5.35
CA ARG A 136 -2.51 -16.83 -6.52
C ARG A 136 -2.49 -15.39 -6.03
N PHE A 137 -1.68 -14.56 -6.69
CA PHE A 137 -1.61 -13.13 -6.41
C PHE A 137 -2.50 -12.41 -7.42
N LYS A 138 -3.52 -11.73 -6.92
CA LYS A 138 -4.38 -10.89 -7.72
C LYS A 138 -4.09 -9.43 -7.38
N SER A 139 -4.20 -8.56 -8.37
CA SER A 139 -4.46 -7.17 -8.05
C SER A 139 -5.76 -7.10 -7.25
N LEU A 140 -5.92 -6.00 -6.51
CA LEU A 140 -7.22 -5.67 -5.92
C LEU A 140 -8.28 -5.52 -7.01
#